data_AF-A0A255DQP1-F1
#
_entry.id   AF-A0A255DQP1-F1
#
_cell.length_a   1.000
_cell.length_b   1.000
_cell.length_c   1.000
_cell.angle_alpha   90.00
_cell.angle_beta   90.00
_cell.angle_gamma   90.00
#
_symmetry.space_group_name_H-M   'P 1'
#
loop_
_entity.id
_entity.type
_entity.pdbx_description
1 polymer ?
#
loop_
_entity_poly.entity_id
_entity_poly.type
_entity_poly.pdbx_seq_one_letter_code
_entity_poly.pdbx_strand_id
1 'polypeptide(L)'
;MPPRKRAVPKKDFPPGLLEAGQELWMSISAERQLDAASKVLLINACRIADRLDALDSEIDGRLVSFNARGDEVINPLISEHRQQYTTLANILSKMGLGELPKPKQGGSRWDELAAKRAERAAAQADAARVA
;
A
#
# COMPACT_ATOMS: atom_id res chain seq x y z
N MET A 1 26.45 38.71 0.10
CA MET A 1 25.69 37.66 -0.61
C MET A 1 24.35 37.51 0.09
N PRO A 2 23.21 37.83 -0.56
CA PRO A 2 21.92 37.66 0.08
C PRO A 2 21.62 36.16 0.29
N PRO A 3 20.94 35.78 1.38
CA PRO A 3 20.58 34.39 1.62
C PRO A 3 19.63 33.92 0.50
N ARG A 4 20.01 32.83 -0.18
CA ARG A 4 19.14 32.18 -1.18
C ARG A 4 17.89 31.70 -0.46
N LYS A 5 16.72 32.24 -0.82
CA LYS A 5 15.42 31.73 -0.36
C LYS A 5 15.38 30.23 -0.68
N ARG A 6 15.26 29.38 0.35
CA ARG A 6 14.97 27.96 0.16
C ARG A 6 13.61 27.86 -0.53
N ALA A 7 13.58 27.30 -1.73
CA ALA A 7 12.33 26.99 -2.41
C ALA A 7 11.59 25.95 -1.55
N VAL A 8 10.35 26.23 -1.18
CA VAL A 8 9.47 25.24 -0.55
C VAL A 8 9.24 24.15 -1.61
N PRO A 9 9.49 22.86 -1.30
CA PRO A 9 9.24 21.79 -2.26
C PRO A 9 7.78 21.88 -2.72
N LYS A 10 7.58 21.82 -4.03
CA LYS A 10 6.24 21.85 -4.62
C LYS A 10 5.48 20.65 -4.04
N LYS A 11 4.32 20.91 -3.46
CA LYS A 11 3.46 19.85 -2.94
C LYS A 11 2.92 19.10 -4.17
N ASP A 12 3.44 17.91 -4.42
CA ASP A 12 3.12 17.12 -5.62
C ASP A 12 1.78 16.35 -5.47
N PHE A 13 1.02 16.65 -4.42
CA PHE A 13 -0.27 16.06 -4.11
C PHE A 13 -1.30 17.09 -3.61
N PRO A 14 -2.61 16.80 -3.75
CA PRO A 14 -3.70 17.65 -3.27
C PRO A 14 -3.58 18.01 -1.78
N PRO A 15 -4.02 19.22 -1.37
CA PRO A 15 -4.01 19.61 0.03
C PRO A 15 -5.00 18.75 0.84
N GLY A 16 -4.66 18.53 2.12
CA GLY A 16 -5.52 17.83 3.08
C GLY A 16 -5.40 16.31 3.08
N LEU A 17 -4.50 15.72 2.29
CA LEU A 17 -4.17 14.30 2.38
C LEU A 17 -3.20 14.03 3.53
N LEU A 18 -3.36 12.89 4.21
CA LEU A 18 -2.44 12.35 5.22
C LEU A 18 -1.47 11.34 4.56
N GLU A 19 -0.78 10.52 5.36
CA GLU A 19 0.32 9.66 4.89
C GLU A 19 -0.12 8.67 3.80
N ALA A 20 -1.12 7.81 4.08
CA ALA A 20 -1.60 6.81 3.11
C ALA A 20 -2.17 7.44 1.84
N GLY A 21 -2.93 8.53 1.97
CA GLY A 21 -3.48 9.25 0.82
C GLY A 21 -2.40 9.91 -0.03
N GLN A 22 -1.35 10.47 0.59
CA GLN A 22 -0.19 11.03 -0.13
C GLN A 22 0.56 9.95 -0.90
N GLU A 23 0.86 8.82 -0.26
CA GLU A 23 1.56 7.70 -0.87
C GLU A 23 0.78 7.14 -2.07
N LEU A 24 -0.53 6.93 -1.90
CA LEU A 24 -1.40 6.44 -2.96
C LEU A 24 -1.45 7.42 -4.15
N TRP A 25 -1.58 8.72 -3.87
CA TRP A 25 -1.59 9.76 -4.90
C TRP A 25 -0.29 9.74 -5.70
N MET A 26 0.85 9.80 -5.02
CA MET A 26 2.16 9.85 -5.66
C MET A 26 2.42 8.60 -6.49
N SER A 27 2.12 7.42 -5.95
CA SER A 27 2.35 6.15 -6.63
C SER A 27 1.55 6.04 -7.94
N ILE A 28 0.26 6.40 -7.93
CA ILE A 28 -0.58 6.28 -9.12
C ILE A 28 -0.33 7.41 -10.12
N SER A 29 -0.18 8.66 -9.64
CA SER A 29 -0.04 9.82 -10.51
C SER A 29 1.34 9.93 -11.16
N ALA A 30 2.38 9.33 -10.58
CA ALA A 30 3.71 9.28 -11.18
C ALA A 30 3.79 8.37 -12.42
N GLU A 31 3.01 7.28 -12.43
CA GLU A 31 3.11 6.25 -13.48
C GLU A 31 2.04 6.41 -14.58
N ARG A 32 1.02 7.25 -14.37
CA ARG A 32 -0.17 7.30 -15.24
C ARG A 32 -0.55 8.73 -15.60
N GLN A 33 -0.93 8.92 -16.87
CA GLN A 33 -1.59 10.13 -17.30
C GLN A 33 -3.08 10.06 -16.93
N LEU A 34 -3.49 10.94 -16.01
CA LEU A 34 -4.87 10.98 -15.50
C LEU A 34 -5.65 12.12 -16.14
N ASP A 35 -6.82 11.81 -16.69
CA ASP A 35 -7.80 12.80 -17.10
C ASP A 35 -8.52 13.43 -15.89
N ALA A 36 -9.39 14.40 -16.14
CA ALA A 36 -10.09 15.10 -15.07
C ALA A 36 -10.95 14.16 -14.20
N ALA A 37 -11.67 13.22 -14.83
CA ALA A 37 -12.51 12.26 -14.12
C ALA A 37 -11.69 11.31 -13.24
N SER A 38 -10.59 10.76 -13.77
CA SER A 38 -9.69 9.86 -13.05
C SER A 38 -9.00 10.57 -11.89
N LYS A 39 -8.67 11.86 -12.02
CA LYS A 39 -8.13 12.66 -10.90
C LYS A 39 -9.15 12.79 -9.77
N VAL A 40 -10.43 13.03 -10.08
CA VAL A 40 -11.48 13.10 -9.05
C VAL A 40 -11.63 11.75 -8.33
N LEU A 41 -11.61 10.65 -9.08
CA LEU A 41 -11.65 9.30 -8.48
C LEU A 41 -10.43 9.06 -7.58
N LEU A 42 -9.23 9.39 -8.05
CA LEU A 42 -8.00 9.22 -7.27
C LEU A 42 -8.00 10.05 -5.99
N ILE A 43 -8.44 11.32 -6.03
CA ILE A 43 -8.53 12.16 -4.83
C ILE A 43 -9.45 11.53 -3.79
N ASN A 44 -10.60 11.00 -4.22
CA ASN A 44 -11.53 10.35 -3.29
C ASN A 44 -10.96 9.03 -2.75
N ALA A 45 -10.27 8.24 -3.57
CA ALA A 45 -9.55 7.05 -3.11
C ALA A 45 -8.51 7.39 -2.04
N CYS A 46 -7.72 8.46 -2.24
CA CYS A 46 -6.71 8.92 -1.28
C CYS A 46 -7.34 9.33 0.06
N ARG A 47 -8.46 10.06 0.03
CA ARG A 47 -9.20 10.45 1.25
C ARG A 47 -9.80 9.26 1.99
N ILE A 48 -10.23 8.23 1.25
CA ILE A 48 -10.73 6.99 1.85
C ILE A 48 -9.57 6.21 2.51
N ALA A 49 -8.40 6.16 1.87
CA ALA A 49 -7.21 5.56 2.48
C ALA A 49 -6.85 6.23 3.81
N ASP A 50 -6.78 7.57 3.84
CA ASP A 50 -6.55 8.34 5.07
C ASP A 50 -7.62 8.06 6.15
N ARG A 51 -8.88 7.89 5.72
CA ARG A 51 -9.99 7.59 6.63
C ARG A 51 -9.90 6.17 7.20
N LEU A 52 -9.43 5.20 6.43
CA LEU A 52 -9.26 3.82 6.89
C LEU A 52 -8.23 3.76 8.02
N ASP A 53 -7.08 4.44 7.88
CA ASP A 53 -6.07 4.53 8.94
C ASP A 53 -6.61 5.19 10.21
N ALA A 54 -7.39 6.27 10.05
CA ALA A 54 -8.04 6.93 11.19
C ALA A 54 -9.05 6.01 11.90
N LEU A 55 -9.87 5.27 11.13
CA LEU A 55 -10.82 4.32 11.69
C LEU A 55 -10.12 3.15 12.38
N ASP A 56 -9.05 2.61 11.81
CA ASP A 56 -8.29 1.52 12.41
C ASP A 56 -7.66 1.96 13.75
N SER A 57 -7.09 3.17 13.78
CA SER A 57 -6.57 3.80 15.00
C SER A 57 -7.66 4.03 16.06
N GLU A 58 -8.87 4.45 15.68
CA GLU A 58 -9.98 4.61 16.62
C GLU A 58 -10.54 3.27 17.14
N ILE A 59 -10.60 2.26 16.26
CA ILE A 59 -11.03 0.90 16.63
C ILE A 59 -10.06 0.31 17.65
N ASP A 60 -8.75 0.44 17.42
CA ASP A 60 -7.69 -0.02 18.32
C ASP A 60 -7.88 -1.50 18.74
N GLY A 61 -8.26 -2.34 17.77
CA GLY A 61 -8.56 -3.76 17.96
C GLY A 61 -9.83 -4.07 18.79
N ARG A 62 -10.59 -3.07 19.24
CA ARG A 62 -11.79 -3.28 20.07
C ARG A 62 -13.01 -3.65 19.23
N LEU A 63 -13.49 -4.88 19.44
CA LEU A 63 -14.69 -5.41 18.77
C LEU A 63 -16.00 -4.81 19.28
N VAL A 64 -15.97 -4.26 20.48
CA VAL A 64 -17.12 -3.77 21.24
C VAL A 64 -16.88 -2.35 21.72
N SER A 65 -17.96 -1.60 21.87
CA SER A 65 -18.00 -0.23 22.37
C SER A 65 -19.21 -0.07 23.29
N PHE A 66 -19.25 0.98 24.09
CA PHE A 66 -20.39 1.26 24.95
C PHE A 66 -21.32 2.29 24.31
N ASN A 67 -22.61 2.00 24.31
CA ASN A 67 -23.62 2.97 23.89
C ASN A 67 -23.85 4.01 25.00
N ALA A 68 -24.70 5.02 24.73
CA ALA A 68 -25.01 6.07 25.71
C ALA A 68 -25.71 5.56 27.00
N ARG A 69 -26.28 4.35 26.99
CA ARG A 69 -26.90 3.70 28.16
C ARG A 69 -25.89 2.86 28.97
N GLY A 70 -24.67 2.69 28.48
CA GLY A 70 -23.65 1.86 29.09
C GLY A 70 -23.75 0.38 28.70
N ASP A 71 -24.57 0.01 27.73
CA ASP A 71 -24.61 -1.36 27.22
C ASP A 71 -23.44 -1.60 26.27
N GLU A 72 -22.82 -2.78 26.38
CA GLU A 72 -21.82 -3.25 25.43
C GLU A 72 -22.48 -3.62 24.10
N VAL A 73 -22.01 -3.00 23.02
CA VAL A 73 -22.51 -3.22 21.66
C VAL A 73 -21.35 -3.41 20.69
N ILE A 74 -21.60 -4.03 19.54
CA ILE A 74 -20.61 -4.12 18.45
C ILE A 74 -20.12 -2.71 18.08
N ASN A 75 -18.81 -2.55 17.95
CA ASN A 75 -18.22 -1.28 17.59
C ASN A 75 -18.70 -0.85 16.18
N PRO A 76 -19.46 0.26 16.04
CA PRO A 76 -20.03 0.68 14.76
C PRO A 76 -18.97 1.08 13.72
N LEU A 77 -17.77 1.45 14.18
CA LEU A 77 -16.65 1.78 13.29
C LEU A 77 -16.17 0.58 12.47
N ILE A 78 -16.42 -0.65 12.92
CA ILE A 78 -16.06 -1.87 12.17
C ILE A 78 -16.87 -1.96 10.88
N SER A 79 -18.18 -1.72 10.96
CA SER A 79 -19.03 -1.69 9.76
C SER A 79 -18.67 -0.55 8.82
N GLU A 80 -18.37 0.63 9.37
CA GLU A 80 -17.94 1.79 8.57
C GLU A 80 -16.61 1.50 7.86
N HIS A 81 -15.62 0.94 8.56
CA HIS A 81 -14.34 0.55 7.98
C HIS A 81 -14.52 -0.43 6.81
N ARG A 82 -15.38 -1.46 6.96
CA ARG A 82 -15.68 -2.41 5.87
C ARG A 82 -16.33 -1.73 4.66
N GLN A 83 -17.22 -0.77 4.89
CA GLN A 83 -17.89 -0.02 3.81
C GLN A 83 -16.92 0.90 3.07
N GLN A 84 -16.03 1.59 3.79
CA GLN A 84 -14.96 2.42 3.23
C GLN A 84 -13.99 1.57 2.42
N TYR A 85 -13.55 0.42 2.95
CA TYR A 85 -12.66 -0.51 2.27
C TYR A 85 -13.27 -1.02 0.95
N THR A 86 -14.55 -1.40 0.98
CA THR A 86 -15.27 -1.86 -0.21
C THR A 86 -15.37 -0.75 -1.26
N THR A 87 -15.64 0.48 -0.84
CA THR A 87 -15.68 1.65 -1.73
C THR A 87 -14.32 1.93 -2.36
N LEU A 88 -13.24 1.86 -1.58
CA LEU A 88 -11.87 2.02 -2.06
C LEU A 88 -11.55 0.97 -3.12
N ALA A 89 -11.77 -0.32 -2.83
CA ALA A 89 -11.55 -1.41 -3.77
C ALA A 89 -12.31 -1.21 -5.09
N ASN A 90 -13.57 -0.76 -5.00
CA ASN A 90 -14.40 -0.47 -6.17
C ASN A 90 -13.86 0.70 -7.01
N ILE A 91 -13.39 1.78 -6.38
CA ILE A 91 -12.78 2.92 -7.10
C ILE A 91 -11.50 2.45 -7.80
N LEU A 92 -10.61 1.76 -7.10
CA LEU A 92 -9.35 1.25 -7.67
C LEU A 92 -9.62 0.30 -8.84
N SER A 93 -10.63 -0.56 -8.71
CA SER A 93 -11.05 -1.48 -9.79
C SER A 93 -11.54 -0.71 -11.02
N LYS A 94 -12.37 0.33 -10.84
CA LYS A 94 -12.82 1.21 -11.92
C LYS A 94 -11.68 2.00 -12.58
N MET A 95 -10.59 2.23 -11.86
CA MET A 95 -9.36 2.83 -12.39
C MET A 95 -8.43 1.82 -13.08
N GLY A 96 -8.81 0.53 -13.16
CA GLY A 96 -7.99 -0.52 -13.75
C GLY A 96 -6.81 -0.95 -12.87
N LEU A 97 -6.93 -0.81 -11.56
CA LEU A 97 -5.92 -1.15 -10.55
C LEU A 97 -6.29 -2.38 -9.70
N GLY A 98 -7.38 -3.08 -10.06
CA GLY A 98 -7.89 -4.23 -9.30
C GLY A 98 -7.15 -5.55 -9.58
N GLU A 99 -6.29 -5.59 -10.60
CA GLU A 99 -5.53 -6.80 -10.95
C GLU A 99 -4.14 -6.77 -10.30
N LEU A 100 -3.76 -7.90 -9.71
CA LEU A 100 -2.40 -8.10 -9.23
C LEU A 100 -1.42 -8.06 -10.41
N PRO A 101 -0.21 -7.51 -10.23
CA PRO A 101 0.86 -7.65 -11.22
C PRO A 101 1.07 -9.13 -11.54
N LYS A 102 1.32 -9.46 -12.80
CA LYS A 102 1.70 -10.82 -13.17
C LYS A 102 2.90 -11.25 -12.31
N PRO A 103 2.90 -12.47 -11.74
CA PRO A 103 4.04 -12.95 -10.97
C PRO A 103 5.28 -12.83 -11.85
N LYS A 104 6.36 -12.24 -11.32
CA LYS A 104 7.64 -12.17 -12.04
C LYS A 104 8.05 -13.60 -12.37
N GLN A 105 8.04 -13.95 -13.66
CA GLN A 105 8.61 -15.21 -14.12
C GLN A 105 10.12 -15.10 -14.00
N GLY A 106 10.65 -15.73 -12.97
CA GLY A 106 12.07 -15.80 -12.64
C GLY A 106 12.19 -16.69 -11.41
N GLY A 107 13.19 -17.58 -11.41
CA GLY A 107 13.43 -18.48 -10.28
C GLY A 107 13.43 -17.70 -8.97
N SER A 108 12.82 -18.30 -7.94
CA SER A 108 12.85 -17.73 -6.61
C SER A 108 14.29 -17.45 -6.19
N ARG A 109 14.53 -16.44 -5.34
CA ARG A 109 15.84 -16.27 -4.68
C ARG A 109 16.30 -17.57 -3.98
N TRP A 110 15.34 -18.41 -3.61
CA TRP A 110 15.57 -19.75 -3.07
C TRP A 110 16.09 -20.75 -4.12
N ASP A 111 15.64 -20.65 -5.37
CA ASP A 111 16.08 -21.48 -6.50
C ASP A 111 17.52 -21.13 -6.90
N GLU A 112 17.85 -19.84 -6.96
CA GLU A 112 19.22 -19.36 -7.20
C GLU A 112 20.20 -19.85 -6.10
N LEU A 113 19.74 -19.87 -4.85
CA LEU A 113 20.55 -20.32 -3.73
C LEU A 113 20.73 -21.85 -3.73
N ALA A 114 19.70 -22.60 -4.15
CA ALA A 114 19.78 -24.04 -4.34
C ALA A 114 20.78 -24.40 -5.45
N ALA A 115 20.76 -23.69 -6.58
CA ALA A 115 21.72 -23.86 -7.66
C ALA A 115 23.17 -23.61 -7.18
N LYS A 116 23.42 -22.52 -6.46
CA LYS A 116 24.74 -22.23 -5.88
C LYS A 116 25.22 -23.28 -4.86
N ARG A 117 24.30 -23.90 -4.12
CA ARG A 117 24.64 -24.99 -3.18
C ARG A 117 25.02 -26.27 -3.94
N ALA A 118 24.29 -26.60 -5.00
CA ALA A 118 24.59 -27.73 -5.87
C ALA A 118 25.96 -27.57 -6.56
N GLU A 119 26.27 -26.37 -7.07
CA GLU A 119 27.59 -26.05 -7.65
C GLU A 119 28.73 -26.23 -6.65
N ARG A 120 28.56 -25.76 -5.41
CA ARG A 120 29.57 -25.94 -4.36
C ARG A 120 29.74 -27.41 -3.97
N ALA A 121 28.65 -28.17 -3.88
CA ALA A 121 28.71 -29.58 -3.58
C ALA A 121 29.42 -30.37 -4.70
N ALA A 122 29.15 -30.03 -5.97
CA ALA A 122 29.84 -30.61 -7.12
C ALA A 122 31.35 -30.26 -7.10
N ALA A 123 31.70 -29.00 -6.85
CA ALA A 123 33.09 -28.57 -6.76
C ALA A 123 33.85 -29.25 -5.59
N GLN A 124 33.19 -29.48 -4.46
CA GLN A 124 33.76 -30.22 -3.33
C GLN A 124 33.95 -31.71 -3.65
N ALA A 125 33.01 -32.32 -4.37
CA ALA A 125 33.12 -33.72 -4.81
C ALA A 125 34.24 -33.92 -5.83
N ASP A 126 34.41 -33.01 -6.78
CA ASP A 126 35.51 -33.06 -7.75
C ASP A 126 36.87 -32.83 -7.08
N ALA A 127 36.98 -31.89 -6.14
CA ALA A 127 38.19 -31.68 -5.36
C ALA A 127 38.59 -32.91 -4.53
N ALA A 128 37.62 -33.65 -4.00
CA ALA A 128 37.86 -34.89 -3.25
C ALA A 128 38.24 -36.09 -4.14
N ARG A 129 38.03 -36.01 -5.46
CA ARG A 129 38.33 -37.09 -6.42
C ARG A 129 39.73 -37.00 -7.03
N VAL A 130 40.36 -35.82 -6.95
CA VAL A 130 41.68 -35.53 -7.52
C VAL A 130 42.79 -35.60 -6.44
N ALA A 131 42.42 -35.70 -5.16
CA ALA A 131 43.32 -35.94 -4.03
C ALA A 131 43.49 -37.44 -3.73
#